data_AF-A0A4Y8CJ04-F1
#
_entry.id   AF-A0A4Y8CJ04-F1
#
_cell.length_a   1.000
_cell.length_b   1.000
_cell.length_c   1.000
_cell.angle_alpha   90.00
_cell.angle_beta   90.00
_cell.angle_gamma   90.00
#
_symmetry.space_group_name_H-M   'P 1'
#
loop_
_entity.id
_entity.type
_entity.pdbx_description
1 polymer ?
#
loop_
_entity_poly.entity_id
_entity_poly.type
_entity_poly.pdbx_seq_one_letter_code
_entity_poly.pdbx_strand_id
1 'polypeptide(L)'
;IKAMISMYGMSEIAGLMVLEKQRNTFLSGGQTIKDYSEKMAESLDDYVKKTLDERYKDVKDTLNTYKGAIETMVAALYEEETIEGNKVREIIKEFEDQNSLPTRLQELEEVKTEVKVEE
;
A
#
# COMPACT_ATOMS: atom_id res chain seq x y z
N ILE A 1 8.12 -2.92 2.04
CA ILE A 1 9.31 -2.68 1.20
C ILE A 1 10.47 -3.59 1.58
N LYS A 2 11.00 -3.56 2.81
CA LYS A 2 12.12 -4.45 3.20
C LYS A 2 11.86 -5.94 2.93
N ALA A 3 10.71 -6.46 3.37
CA ALA A 3 10.28 -7.82 3.09
C ALA A 3 10.15 -8.14 1.59
N MET A 4 9.69 -7.17 0.79
CA MET A 4 9.58 -7.32 -0.67
C MET A 4 10.94 -7.62 -1.29
N ILE A 5 11.98 -6.97 -0.78
CA ILE A 5 13.34 -7.11 -1.27
C ILE A 5 14.02 -8.35 -0.68
N SER A 6 13.96 -8.53 0.65
CA SER A 6 14.75 -9.58 1.32
C SER A 6 14.11 -10.97 1.25
N MET A 7 12.77 -11.05 1.29
CA MET A 7 12.05 -12.33 1.35
C MET A 7 11.38 -12.69 0.01
N TYR A 8 10.88 -11.70 -0.72
CA TYR A 8 10.08 -11.94 -1.93
C TYR A 8 10.83 -11.70 -3.25
N GLY A 9 12.08 -11.23 -3.22
CA GLY A 9 12.88 -11.02 -4.43
C GLY A 9 12.31 -9.97 -5.39
N MET A 10 11.53 -9.01 -4.88
CA MET A 10 10.89 -7.95 -5.66
C MET A 10 11.82 -6.73 -5.82
N SER A 11 13.11 -6.96 -6.08
CA SER A 11 14.08 -5.90 -6.39
C SER A 11 15.19 -6.39 -7.30
N GLU A 12 15.75 -5.48 -8.09
CA GLU A 12 16.87 -5.79 -8.99
C GLU A 12 18.20 -5.98 -8.25
N ILE A 13 18.29 -5.62 -6.96
CA ILE A 13 19.54 -5.65 -6.19
C ILE A 13 19.95 -7.10 -5.88
N ALA A 14 18.98 -7.92 -5.48
CA ALA A 14 19.19 -9.33 -5.12
C ALA A 14 18.92 -10.28 -6.30
N GLY A 15 18.40 -9.75 -7.41
CA GLY A 15 17.80 -10.56 -8.46
C GLY A 15 16.70 -11.47 -7.91
N LEU A 16 16.69 -12.73 -8.34
CA LEU A 16 15.74 -13.75 -7.86
C LEU A 16 16.15 -14.38 -6.51
N MET A 17 17.23 -13.89 -5.88
CA MET A 17 17.76 -14.49 -4.66
C MET A 17 16.98 -14.03 -3.42
N VAL A 18 16.61 -14.99 -2.57
CA VAL A 18 16.00 -14.72 -1.26
C VAL A 18 17.11 -14.50 -0.24
N LEU A 19 17.20 -13.30 0.33
CA LEU A 19 18.24 -12.89 1.28
C LEU A 19 17.92 -13.30 2.73
N GLU A 20 16.64 -13.50 3.02
CA GLU A 20 16.14 -13.76 4.37
C GLU A 20 14.98 -14.77 4.30
N LYS A 21 15.00 -15.77 5.18
CA LYS A 21 13.90 -16.72 5.34
C LYS A 21 13.24 -16.53 6.69
N GLN A 22 11.95 -16.23 6.71
CA GLN A 22 11.18 -16.16 7.96
C GLN A 22 11.13 -17.55 8.60
N ARG A 23 11.73 -17.72 9.77
CA ARG A 23 11.62 -18.94 10.59
C ARG A 23 10.65 -18.68 11.75
N ASN A 24 9.73 -19.61 12.00
CA ASN A 24 8.82 -19.53 13.15
C ASN A 24 9.62 -19.64 14.45
N THR A 25 9.59 -18.57 15.25
CA THR A 25 10.34 -18.40 16.50
C THR A 25 9.70 -19.10 17.70
N PHE A 26 8.58 -19.78 17.52
CA PHE A 26 7.70 -20.25 18.61
C PHE A 26 8.35 -21.26 19.57
N LEU A 27 9.45 -21.94 19.19
CA LEU A 27 10.08 -22.96 20.03
C LEU A 27 11.62 -22.88 20.15
N SER A 28 12.30 -21.89 19.55
CA SER A 28 13.78 -21.96 19.49
C SER A 28 14.52 -20.63 19.54
N GLY A 29 13.89 -19.52 19.95
CA GLY A 29 14.60 -18.23 20.04
C GLY A 29 15.38 -17.86 18.78
N GLY A 30 14.89 -18.33 17.63
CA GLY A 30 15.67 -18.41 16.40
C GLY A 30 16.02 -17.01 15.91
N GLN A 31 17.30 -16.65 16.00
CA GLN A 31 17.82 -15.49 15.30
C GLN A 31 17.59 -15.69 13.81
N THR A 32 16.97 -14.70 13.18
CA THR A 32 16.86 -14.65 11.73
C THR A 32 18.26 -14.57 11.14
N ILE A 33 18.65 -15.58 10.38
CA ILE A 33 19.94 -15.62 9.70
C ILE A 33 19.84 -14.68 8.50
N LYS A 34 20.71 -13.67 8.48
CA LYS A 34 20.88 -12.75 7.36
C LYS A 34 22.01 -13.31 6.49
N ASP A 35 21.67 -13.90 5.35
CA ASP A 35 22.65 -14.51 4.44
C ASP A 35 23.06 -13.51 3.34
N TYR A 36 23.64 -12.37 3.72
CA TYR A 36 24.12 -11.37 2.76
C TYR A 36 25.27 -10.52 3.32
N SER A 37 26.10 -9.97 2.42
CA SER A 37 27.28 -9.15 2.79
C SER A 37 26.90 -7.75 3.25
N GLU A 38 27.82 -7.08 3.97
CA GLU A 38 27.65 -5.66 4.36
C GLU A 38 27.37 -4.75 3.17
N LYS A 39 28.07 -4.95 2.04
CA LYS A 39 27.83 -4.20 0.80
C LYS A 39 26.41 -4.40 0.26
N MET A 40 25.88 -5.61 0.39
CA MET A 40 24.50 -5.91 -0.01
C MET A 40 23.49 -5.30 0.96
N ALA A 41 23.83 -5.24 2.25
CA ALA A 41 23.02 -4.54 3.27
C ALA A 41 22.90 -3.04 2.96
N GLU A 42 24.02 -2.39 2.68
CA GLU A 42 24.08 -0.97 2.28
C GLU A 42 23.24 -0.71 1.03
N SER A 43 23.42 -1.54 -0.01
CA SER A 43 22.66 -1.43 -1.26
C SER A 43 21.15 -1.58 -1.03
N LEU A 44 20.75 -2.49 -0.13
CA LEU A 44 19.36 -2.71 0.25
C LEU A 44 18.76 -1.50 0.95
N ASP A 45 19.48 -0.91 1.91
CA ASP A 45 19.03 0.26 2.64
C ASP A 45 18.88 1.48 1.71
N ASP A 46 19.82 1.68 0.79
CA ASP A 46 19.74 2.75 -0.22
C ASP A 46 18.52 2.62 -1.12
N TYR A 47 18.23 1.41 -1.59
CA TYR A 47 17.04 1.16 -2.40
C TYR A 47 15.75 1.33 -1.60
N VAL A 48 15.72 0.90 -0.34
CA VAL A 48 14.55 1.12 0.54
C VAL A 48 14.29 2.62 0.66
N LYS A 49 15.34 3.41 0.92
CA LYS A 49 15.24 4.87 1.02
C LYS A 49 14.74 5.51 -0.28
N LYS A 50 15.31 5.12 -1.42
CA LYS A 50 14.90 5.61 -2.74
C LYS A 50 13.44 5.28 -3.03
N THR A 51 13.04 4.02 -2.83
CA THR A 51 11.67 3.56 -3.06
C THR A 51 10.68 4.30 -2.16
N LEU A 52 11.03 4.53 -0.89
CA LEU A 52 10.18 5.29 0.03
C LEU A 52 10.00 6.74 -0.43
N ASP A 53 11.08 7.40 -0.86
CA ASP A 53 11.02 8.78 -1.36
C ASP A 53 10.19 8.90 -2.64
N GLU A 54 10.36 7.97 -3.59
CA GLU A 54 9.54 7.90 -4.81
C GLU A 54 8.06 7.73 -4.49
N ARG A 55 7.71 6.73 -3.67
CA ARG A 55 6.31 6.49 -3.29
C ARG A 55 5.71 7.63 -2.48
N TYR A 56 6.51 8.27 -1.63
CA TYR A 56 6.07 9.45 -0.89
C TYR A 56 5.71 10.59 -1.83
N LYS A 57 6.56 10.88 -2.83
CA LYS A 57 6.29 11.89 -3.86
C LYS A 57 5.04 11.56 -4.65
N ASP A 58 4.92 10.32 -5.14
CA ASP A 58 3.74 9.86 -5.90
C ASP A 58 2.43 10.05 -5.12
N VAL A 59 2.43 9.68 -3.84
CA VAL A 59 1.26 9.84 -2.95
C VAL A 59 0.98 11.32 -2.73
N LYS A 60 2.00 12.13 -2.46
CA LYS A 60 1.83 13.58 -2.24
C LYS A 60 1.25 14.26 -3.49
N ASP A 61 1.74 13.91 -4.66
CA ASP A 61 1.26 14.44 -5.93
C ASP A 61 -0.18 13.99 -6.22
N THR A 62 -0.50 12.74 -5.88
CA THR A 62 -1.89 12.23 -5.96
C THR A 62 -2.82 13.00 -5.02
N LEU A 63 -2.43 13.22 -3.76
CA LEU A 63 -3.23 13.99 -2.80
C LEU A 63 -3.41 15.45 -3.24
N ASN A 64 -2.38 16.07 -3.82
CA ASN A 64 -2.49 17.41 -4.37
C ASN A 64 -3.41 17.47 -5.60
N THR A 65 -3.33 16.47 -6.48
CA THR A 65 -4.18 16.37 -7.67
C THR A 65 -5.66 16.23 -7.28
N TYR A 66 -5.95 15.40 -6.27
CA TYR A 66 -7.30 15.14 -5.78
C TYR A 66 -7.72 16.04 -4.61
N LYS A 67 -7.01 17.16 -4.40
CA LYS A 67 -7.27 18.05 -3.25
C LYS A 67 -8.73 18.52 -3.19
N GLY A 68 -9.34 18.82 -4.34
CA GLY A 68 -10.75 19.23 -4.39
C GLY A 68 -11.71 18.14 -3.88
N ALA A 69 -11.52 16.89 -4.31
CA ALA A 69 -12.30 15.75 -3.79
C ALA A 69 -12.12 15.60 -2.27
N ILE A 70 -10.91 15.77 -1.76
CA ILE A 70 -10.61 15.68 -0.32
C ILE A 70 -11.34 16.79 0.45
N GLU A 71 -11.36 18.02 -0.05
CA GLU A 71 -12.10 19.13 0.57
C GLU A 71 -13.61 18.80 0.66
N THR A 72 -14.19 18.22 -0.39
CA THR A 72 -15.59 17.74 -0.39
C THR A 72 -15.81 16.63 0.63
N MET A 73 -14.90 15.65 0.72
CA MET A 73 -15.00 14.58 1.74
C MET A 73 -14.91 15.12 3.16
N VAL A 74 -14.03 16.10 3.40
CA VAL A 74 -13.87 16.75 4.70
C VAL A 74 -15.15 17.52 5.07
N ALA A 75 -15.76 18.24 4.12
CA ALA A 75 -17.03 18.90 4.36
C ALA A 75 -18.13 17.89 4.75
N ALA A 76 -18.24 16.76 4.04
CA ALA A 76 -19.18 15.70 4.37
C ALA A 76 -18.92 15.09 5.76
N LEU A 77 -17.65 14.88 6.13
CA LEU A 77 -17.26 14.41 7.47
C LEU A 77 -17.63 15.40 8.58
N TYR A 78 -17.57 16.71 8.31
CA TYR A 78 -18.01 17.72 9.28
C TYR A 78 -19.51 17.69 9.53
N GLU A 79 -20.31 17.28 8.54
CA GLU A 79 -21.77 17.21 8.66
C GLU A 79 -22.26 15.90 9.29
N GLU A 80 -21.71 14.77 8.87
CA GLU A 80 -22.21 13.43 9.23
C GLU A 80 -21.34 12.67 10.23
N GLU A 81 -20.15 13.19 10.59
CA GLU A 81 -19.13 12.59 11.47
C GLU A 81 -18.50 11.28 10.93
N THR A 82 -19.28 10.46 10.21
CA THR A 82 -18.86 9.20 9.59
C THR A 82 -19.41 9.12 8.16
N ILE A 83 -18.59 8.69 7.21
CA ILE A 83 -18.99 8.48 5.81
C ILE A 83 -18.72 7.03 5.37
N GLU A 84 -19.62 6.47 4.56
CA GLU A 84 -19.45 5.13 4.01
C GLU A 84 -18.50 5.12 2.79
N GLY A 85 -17.90 3.95 2.52
CA GLY A 85 -16.99 3.77 1.39
C GLY A 85 -17.63 4.03 0.01
N ASN A 86 -18.94 3.79 -0.13
CA ASN A 86 -19.67 4.08 -1.36
C ASN A 86 -19.70 5.59 -1.63
N LYS A 87 -20.03 6.39 -0.60
CA LYS A 87 -20.06 7.85 -0.67
C LYS A 87 -18.69 8.45 -0.99
N VAL A 88 -17.60 7.89 -0.43
CA VAL A 88 -16.23 8.29 -0.78
C VAL A 88 -15.95 8.07 -2.26
N ARG A 89 -16.37 6.93 -2.81
CA ARG A 89 -16.17 6.59 -4.23
C ARG A 89 -16.97 7.50 -5.15
N GLU A 90 -18.20 7.84 -4.77
CA GLU A 90 -19.04 8.80 -5.49
C GLU A 90 -18.35 10.16 -5.60
N ILE A 91 -17.86 10.71 -4.47
CA ILE A 91 -17.15 12.00 -4.45
C ILE A 91 -15.90 11.96 -5.35
N ILE A 92 -15.13 10.86 -5.30
CA ILE A 92 -13.95 10.71 -6.16
C ILE A 92 -14.34 10.67 -7.63
N LYS A 93 -15.37 9.89 -7.98
CA LYS A 93 -15.84 9.75 -9.37
C LYS A 93 -16.34 11.08 -9.93
N GLU A 94 -17.16 11.79 -9.17
CA GLU A 94 -17.65 13.12 -9.56
C GLU A 94 -16.51 14.11 -9.81
N PHE A 95 -15.48 14.09 -8.94
CA PHE A 95 -14.30 14.92 -9.12
C PHE A 95 -13.51 14.52 -10.38
N GLU A 96 -13.32 13.23 -10.64
CA GLU A 96 -12.65 12.72 -11.83
C GLU A 96 -13.39 13.13 -13.11
N ASP A 97 -14.73 13.00 -13.13
CA ASP A 97 -15.58 13.37 -14.27
C ASP A 97 -15.50 14.89 -14.54
N GLN A 98 -15.57 15.73 -13.50
CA GLN A 98 -15.47 17.18 -13.62
C GLN A 98 -14.11 17.66 -14.13
N ASN A 99 -13.03 16.97 -13.74
CA ASN A 99 -11.66 17.34 -14.10
C ASN A 99 -11.12 16.53 -15.29
N SER A 100 -11.96 15.69 -15.93
CA SER A 100 -11.57 14.81 -17.04
C SER A 100 -10.34 13.95 -16.73
N LEU A 101 -10.25 13.44 -15.50
CA LEU A 101 -9.14 12.60 -15.05
C LEU A 101 -9.41 11.13 -15.39
N PRO A 102 -8.38 10.35 -15.72
CA PRO A 102 -8.54 8.90 -15.87
C PRO A 102 -8.92 8.28 -14.52
N THR A 103 -9.94 7.43 -14.52
CA THR A 103 -10.41 6.85 -13.27
C THR A 103 -9.36 5.96 -12.63
N ARG A 104 -9.13 6.16 -11.34
CA ARG A 104 -8.27 5.31 -10.51
C ARG A 104 -9.06 4.34 -9.64
N LEU A 105 -10.39 4.35 -9.74
CA LEU A 105 -11.27 3.48 -8.97
C LEU A 105 -11.19 2.05 -9.50
N GLN A 106 -10.89 1.10 -8.62
CA GLN A 106 -10.97 -0.32 -8.93
C GLN A 106 -12.43 -0.80 -8.81
N GLU A 107 -12.88 -1.56 -9.80
CA GLU A 107 -14.16 -2.27 -9.76
C GLU A 107 -14.19 -3.23 -8.56
N LEU A 108 -15.25 -3.17 -7.77
CA LEU A 108 -15.44 -4.12 -6.68
C LEU A 108 -16.01 -5.41 -7.27
N GLU A 109 -15.33 -6.54 -7.07
CA GLU A 109 -16.02 -7.83 -7.13
C GLU A 109 -17.03 -7.87 -6.00
N GLU A 110 -18.30 -8.16 -6.30
CA GLU A 110 -19.34 -8.36 -5.28
C GLU A 110 -18.89 -9.47 -4.32
N VAL A 111 -18.47 -9.10 -3.11
CA VAL A 111 -18.23 -10.06 -2.05
C VAL A 111 -19.58 -10.65 -1.66
N LYS A 112 -19.90 -11.83 -2.19
CA LYS A 112 -21.01 -12.66 -1.69
C LYS A 112 -20.69 -13.00 -0.23
N THR A 113 -21.25 -12.24 0.69
CA THR A 113 -21.29 -12.59 2.11
C THR A 113 -22.20 -13.81 2.25
N GLU A 114 -21.65 -15.00 2.04
CA GLU A 114 -22.22 -16.24 2.58
C GLU A 114 -22.12 -16.15 4.11
N VAL A 115 -23.11 -15.53 4.74
CA VAL A 115 -23.33 -15.68 6.17
C VAL A 115 -23.80 -17.11 6.39
N LYS A 116 -22.85 -18.02 6.64
CA LYS A 116 -23.16 -19.32 7.26
C LYS A 116 -23.64 -19.03 8.68
N VAL A 117 -24.95 -18.93 8.84
CA VAL A 117 -25.59 -19.12 10.15
C VAL A 117 -25.41 -20.59 10.48
N GLU A 118 -24.45 -20.91 11.34
CA GLU A 118 -24.38 -22.22 11.99
C GLU A 118 -25.55 -22.30 12.98
N GLU A 119 -26.46 -23.26 12.74
CA GLU A 119 -27.46 -23.75 13.71
C GLU A 119 -26.81 -24.69 14.74
#